data_AF-A0A9P6V9G8-F1
#
_entry.id   AF-A0A9P6V9G8-F1
#
_cell.length_a   1.000
_cell.length_b   1.000
_cell.length_c   1.000
_cell.angle_alpha   90.00
_cell.angle_beta   90.00
_cell.angle_gamma   90.00
#
_symmetry.space_group_name_H-M   'P 1'
#
loop_
_entity.id
_entity.type
_entity.pdbx_description
1 polymer ?
#
loop_
_entity_poly.entity_id
_entity_poly.type
_entity_poly.pdbx_seq_one_letter_code
_entity_poly.pdbx_strand_id
1 'polypeptide(L)'
;MFATGWCLEEMRKSIEDPHNLRNKFKYNGDRGHDPQQQETPLFELVSPSSQFHLYVSQAPCGDATTASLAQVQSEESRNAFMSGQQTRSKADVQETIPDNIDLTETLSTGSKRARKDLNELSNAESPSKLQKRDTTSDLNSHKTQPGSNQILGFRRGRIDYDSVGVLRTKPGRVDSEPTLSMSCSDKIARWNILGVNSAVVIPFLKKPIYLQSIVTRELFDADALERALFGRIQDCLRTDQAISGSTNSPHRISVRKSEIAFQFSKETVSERSEQERITSPPVASASSLSWIASEPQITEVLVNGCKAGASAKKQIQPKSRSRLCKINMFQSSVALWKLITPNPPLVETSKQYQS
;
A
#
# COMPACT_ATOMS: atom_id res chain seq x y z
N MET A 1 -4.85 6.33 1.15
CA MET A 1 -6.27 5.99 0.88
C MET A 1 -7.17 6.64 1.93
N PHE A 2 -6.98 6.36 3.23
CA PHE A 2 -7.71 7.06 4.30
C PHE A 2 -7.52 8.60 4.25
N ALA A 3 -6.28 9.06 4.13
CA ALA A 3 -5.98 10.49 4.03
C ALA A 3 -6.66 11.18 2.83
N THR A 4 -6.79 10.48 1.69
CA THR A 4 -7.45 11.00 0.48
C THR A 4 -8.90 11.38 0.72
N GLY A 5 -9.71 10.43 1.20
CA GLY A 5 -11.15 10.67 1.40
C GLY A 5 -11.39 11.76 2.43
N TRP A 6 -10.61 11.74 3.52
CA TRP A 6 -10.65 12.78 4.54
C TRP A 6 -10.27 14.16 3.99
N CYS A 7 -9.20 14.27 3.18
CA CYS A 7 -8.81 15.55 2.57
C CYS A 7 -9.92 16.14 1.69
N LEU A 8 -10.50 15.32 0.80
CA LEU A 8 -11.56 15.78 -0.10
C LEU A 8 -12.78 16.32 0.67
N GLU A 9 -13.13 15.65 1.76
CA GLU A 9 -14.27 16.04 2.59
C GLU A 9 -13.99 17.31 3.42
N GLU A 10 -12.80 17.42 4.02
CA GLU A 10 -12.42 18.65 4.75
C GLU A 10 -12.25 19.85 3.81
N MET A 11 -11.77 19.65 2.58
CA MET A 11 -11.75 20.68 1.54
C MET A 11 -13.16 21.14 1.18
N ARG A 12 -14.10 20.21 0.96
CA ARG A 12 -15.51 20.52 0.69
C ARG A 12 -16.13 21.35 1.82
N LYS A 13 -15.96 20.93 3.08
CA LYS A 13 -16.45 21.66 4.26
C LYS A 13 -15.91 23.09 4.31
N SER A 14 -14.64 23.30 3.94
CA SER A 14 -14.03 24.64 3.94
C SER A 14 -14.59 25.59 2.88
N ILE A 15 -15.21 25.07 1.82
CA ILE A 15 -15.95 25.90 0.86
C ILE A 15 -17.32 26.26 1.44
N GLU A 16 -18.01 25.29 2.05
CA GLU A 16 -19.38 25.44 2.54
C GLU A 16 -19.48 26.38 3.74
N ASP A 17 -18.47 26.36 4.62
CA ASP A 17 -18.38 27.23 5.79
C ASP A 17 -16.94 27.78 5.94
N PRO A 18 -16.56 28.82 5.16
CA PRO A 18 -15.18 29.33 5.14
C PRO A 18 -14.72 29.94 6.47
N HIS A 19 -15.66 30.42 7.29
CA HIS A 19 -15.38 31.06 8.57
C HIS A 19 -15.30 30.07 9.74
N ASN A 20 -15.47 28.76 9.48
CA ASN A 20 -15.36 27.76 10.51
C ASN A 20 -13.93 27.64 11.04
N LEU A 21 -13.73 28.04 12.29
CA LEU A 21 -12.42 27.97 12.96
C LEU A 21 -11.88 26.54 13.13
N ARG A 22 -12.71 25.51 12.93
CA ARG A 22 -12.29 24.10 12.98
C ARG A 22 -11.76 23.57 11.66
N ASN A 23 -11.91 24.32 10.57
CA ASN A 23 -11.46 23.93 9.24
C ASN A 23 -9.97 23.55 9.26
N LYS A 24 -9.65 22.49 8.52
CA LYS A 24 -8.26 22.02 8.34
C LYS A 24 -7.64 22.57 7.07
N PHE A 25 -8.48 22.88 6.08
CA PHE A 25 -8.08 23.54 4.85
C PHE A 25 -8.71 24.93 4.77
N LYS A 26 -7.97 25.85 4.18
CA LYS A 26 -8.46 27.16 3.74
C LYS A 26 -8.63 27.10 2.23
N TYR A 27 -9.81 27.46 1.76
CA TYR A 27 -10.07 27.66 0.33
C TYR A 27 -9.58 29.05 -0.09
N ASN A 28 -8.76 29.12 -1.13
CA ASN A 28 -8.16 30.38 -1.58
C ASN A 28 -8.94 31.07 -2.72
N GLY A 29 -10.05 30.48 -3.18
CA GLY A 29 -10.89 31.04 -4.24
C GLY A 29 -10.59 30.50 -5.63
N ASP A 30 -11.43 30.93 -6.59
CA ASP A 30 -11.35 30.50 -7.98
C ASP A 30 -10.12 31.11 -8.68
N ARG A 31 -9.51 30.33 -9.57
CA ARG A 31 -8.47 30.84 -10.47
C ARG A 31 -9.11 31.82 -11.45
N GLY A 32 -8.85 33.11 -11.32
CA GLY A 32 -9.12 34.04 -12.42
C GLY A 32 -8.25 33.73 -13.63
N HIS A 33 -8.52 34.42 -14.75
CA HIS A 33 -7.74 34.27 -16.00
C HIS A 33 -6.31 34.84 -15.93
N ASP A 34 -5.87 35.32 -14.76
CA ASP A 34 -4.52 35.86 -14.56
C ASP A 34 -3.49 34.73 -14.44
N PRO A 35 -2.44 34.70 -15.28
CA PRO A 35 -1.34 33.73 -15.20
C PRO A 35 -0.69 33.65 -13.81
N GLN A 36 -0.64 34.75 -13.04
CA GLN A 36 -0.08 34.74 -11.69
C GLN A 36 -0.98 34.03 -10.67
N GLN A 37 -2.29 33.96 -10.91
CA GLN A 37 -3.25 33.26 -10.05
C GLN A 37 -3.20 31.74 -10.27
N GLN A 38 -2.66 31.24 -11.39
CA GLN A 38 -2.52 29.81 -11.65
C GLN A 38 -1.47 29.13 -10.75
N GLU A 39 -0.53 29.87 -10.16
CA GLU A 39 0.45 29.34 -9.20
C GLU A 39 -0.07 29.27 -7.76
N THR A 40 -1.20 29.92 -7.46
CA THR A 40 -1.80 29.85 -6.12
C THR A 40 -2.52 28.52 -5.91
N PRO A 41 -2.28 27.84 -4.77
CA PRO A 41 -2.97 26.59 -4.50
C PRO A 41 -4.44 26.85 -4.18
N LEU A 42 -5.33 26.00 -4.69
CA LEU A 42 -6.77 26.07 -4.41
C LEU A 42 -7.05 25.88 -2.91
N PHE A 43 -6.29 24.99 -2.27
CA PHE A 43 -6.37 24.72 -0.85
C PHE A 43 -4.99 24.71 -0.19
N GLU A 44 -4.94 25.23 1.02
CA GLU A 44 -3.80 25.13 1.92
C GLU A 44 -4.24 24.67 3.30
N LEU A 45 -3.36 24.04 4.06
CA LEU A 45 -3.65 23.76 5.46
C LEU A 45 -3.75 25.09 6.22
N VAL A 46 -4.78 25.24 7.06
CA VAL A 46 -5.01 26.48 7.83
C VAL A 46 -3.81 26.82 8.70
N SER A 47 -3.20 25.81 9.32
CA SER A 47 -1.97 25.97 10.10
C SER A 47 -0.77 25.36 9.36
N PRO A 48 0.28 26.15 9.09
CA PRO A 48 1.52 25.64 8.49
C PRO A 48 2.30 24.72 9.44
N SER A 49 1.99 24.73 10.74
CA SER A 49 2.59 23.83 11.74
C SER A 49 1.85 22.51 11.90
N SER A 50 0.82 22.24 11.08
CA SER A 50 0.08 20.98 11.13
C SER A 50 1.00 19.81 10.79
N GLN A 51 1.08 18.83 11.70
CA GLN A 51 1.87 17.62 11.53
C GLN A 51 0.97 16.38 11.53
N PHE A 52 1.29 15.42 10.67
CA PHE A 52 0.57 14.17 10.57
C PHE A 52 1.40 13.04 11.15
N HIS A 53 0.83 12.30 12.10
CA HIS A 53 1.50 11.22 12.80
C HIS A 53 0.74 9.92 12.59
N LEU A 54 1.46 8.84 12.30
CA LEU A 54 0.90 7.50 12.15
C LEU A 54 1.20 6.68 13.40
N TYR A 55 0.15 6.13 14.03
CA TYR A 55 0.28 5.21 15.16
C TYR A 55 -0.09 3.80 14.70
N VAL A 56 0.79 2.84 14.89
CA VAL A 56 0.55 1.43 14.55
C VAL A 56 1.05 0.54 15.68
N SER A 57 0.23 -0.41 16.13
CA SER A 57 0.60 -1.30 17.25
C SER A 57 1.86 -2.10 16.96
N GLN A 58 2.00 -2.57 15.71
CA GLN A 58 3.13 -3.35 15.22
C GLN A 58 3.77 -2.67 14.01
N ALA A 59 5.10 -2.76 13.90
CA ALA A 59 5.84 -2.14 12.82
C ALA A 59 5.36 -2.62 11.43
N PRO A 60 5.45 -1.77 10.38
CA PRO A 60 4.92 -2.09 9.06
C PRO A 60 5.52 -3.37 8.46
N CYS A 61 4.66 -4.27 7.98
CA CYS A 61 5.14 -5.48 7.30
C CYS A 61 6.04 -5.18 6.08
N GLY A 62 6.92 -6.13 5.76
CA GLY A 62 7.98 -5.98 4.75
C GLY A 62 9.30 -5.63 5.42
N ASP A 63 10.14 -4.86 4.73
CA ASP A 63 11.54 -4.62 5.13
C ASP A 63 11.72 -4.09 6.57
N ALA A 64 10.75 -3.31 7.05
CA ALA A 64 10.76 -2.71 8.39
C ALA A 64 10.59 -3.72 9.55
N THR A 65 10.23 -4.97 9.28
CA THR A 65 9.99 -5.99 10.31
C THR A 65 10.66 -7.32 10.05
N THR A 66 11.29 -7.48 8.89
CA THR A 66 11.86 -8.74 8.43
C THR A 66 12.84 -9.33 9.46
N ALA A 67 13.86 -8.59 9.87
CA ALA A 67 14.86 -9.07 10.83
C ALA A 67 14.28 -9.38 12.22
N SER A 68 13.48 -8.46 12.77
CA SER A 68 12.86 -8.64 14.09
C SER A 68 11.86 -9.81 14.11
N LEU A 69 11.14 -10.04 13.01
CA LEU A 69 10.25 -11.20 12.87
C LEU A 69 11.02 -12.52 12.83
N ALA A 70 12.19 -12.56 12.20
CA ALA A 70 13.01 -13.76 12.13
C ALA A 70 13.50 -14.19 13.53
N GLN A 71 13.77 -13.23 14.41
CA GLN A 71 14.22 -13.47 15.79
C GLN A 71 13.10 -13.94 16.74
N VAL A 72 11.85 -13.57 16.46
CA VAL A 72 10.70 -13.79 17.36
C VAL A 72 9.83 -14.99 16.94
N GLN A 73 10.09 -15.60 15.78
CA GLN A 73 9.32 -16.77 15.35
C GLN A 73 9.60 -17.99 16.23
N SER A 74 8.53 -18.61 16.75
CA SER A 74 8.62 -19.91 17.41
C SER A 74 9.16 -20.96 16.43
N GLU A 75 9.86 -21.98 16.94
CA GLU A 75 10.33 -23.10 16.12
C GLU A 75 9.19 -23.76 15.35
N GLU A 76 7.99 -23.82 15.94
CA GLU A 76 6.80 -24.33 15.28
C GLU A 76 6.34 -23.44 14.12
N SER A 77 6.36 -22.10 14.28
CA SER A 77 6.04 -21.16 13.20
C SER A 77 7.06 -21.22 12.07
N ARG A 78 8.34 -21.41 12.43
CA ARG A 78 9.46 -21.60 11.50
C ARG A 78 9.31 -22.93 10.76
N ASN A 79 8.98 -24.01 11.46
CA ASN A 79 8.86 -25.36 10.88
C ASN A 79 7.62 -25.52 10.00
N ALA A 80 6.46 -24.97 10.41
CA ALA A 80 5.25 -24.93 9.60
C ALA A 80 5.44 -24.12 8.31
N PHE A 81 6.34 -23.14 8.34
CA PHE A 81 6.74 -22.38 7.16
C PHE A 81 7.71 -23.17 6.26
N MET A 82 8.75 -23.79 6.82
CA MET A 82 9.72 -24.59 6.05
C MET A 82 9.09 -25.82 5.39
N SER A 83 8.12 -26.47 6.05
CA SER A 83 7.36 -27.58 5.46
C SER A 83 6.45 -27.13 4.30
N GLY A 84 5.93 -25.89 4.37
CA GLY A 84 5.21 -25.25 3.28
C GLY A 84 6.09 -24.89 2.06
N GLN A 85 7.40 -24.69 2.27
CA GLN A 85 8.38 -24.52 1.17
C GLN A 85 8.79 -25.87 0.56
N GLN A 86 9.03 -26.90 1.37
CA GLN A 86 9.45 -28.23 0.88
C GLN A 86 8.37 -28.96 0.08
N THR A 87 7.09 -28.71 0.39
CA THR A 87 5.96 -29.25 -0.39
C THR A 87 5.85 -28.64 -1.79
N ARG A 88 6.46 -27.47 -2.04
CA ARG A 88 6.51 -26.82 -3.36
C ARG A 88 7.86 -26.87 -4.07
N SER A 89 8.97 -27.11 -3.37
CA SER A 89 10.28 -27.32 -4.03
C SER A 89 10.32 -28.58 -4.92
N LYS A 90 9.33 -29.47 -4.79
CA LYS A 90 9.10 -30.60 -5.71
C LYS A 90 8.11 -30.31 -6.84
N ALA A 91 7.41 -29.17 -6.83
CA ALA A 91 6.30 -28.88 -7.74
C ALA A 91 6.52 -27.73 -8.72
N ASP A 92 7.42 -26.77 -8.48
CA ASP A 92 7.73 -25.73 -9.48
C ASP A 92 9.18 -25.24 -9.37
N VAL A 93 10.01 -25.71 -10.29
CA VAL A 93 11.17 -24.96 -10.78
C VAL A 93 10.69 -24.24 -12.03
N GLN A 94 10.82 -22.90 -12.04
CA GLN A 94 10.53 -21.97 -13.15
C GLN A 94 9.10 -21.38 -13.23
N GLU A 95 8.72 -20.50 -12.31
CA GLU A 95 7.78 -19.41 -12.64
C GLU A 95 8.55 -18.09 -12.79
N THR A 96 9.07 -17.86 -13.99
CA THR A 96 9.43 -16.53 -14.48
C THR A 96 8.15 -15.81 -14.90
N ILE A 97 7.87 -14.66 -14.29
CA ILE A 97 6.77 -13.77 -14.70
C ILE A 97 7.06 -13.29 -16.14
N PRO A 98 6.10 -13.35 -17.09
CA PRO A 98 6.35 -12.89 -18.45
C PRO A 98 6.65 -11.38 -18.51
N ASP A 99 7.66 -11.01 -19.29
CA ASP A 99 8.19 -9.63 -19.44
C ASP A 99 7.26 -8.61 -20.14
N ASN A 100 5.99 -8.96 -20.37
CA ASN A 100 5.01 -8.05 -20.97
C ASN A 100 3.71 -8.04 -20.15
N ILE A 101 3.66 -7.20 -19.12
CA ILE A 101 2.39 -6.83 -18.48
C ILE A 101 1.90 -5.55 -19.17
N ASP A 102 0.89 -5.71 -20.03
CA ASP A 102 0.07 -4.58 -20.44
C ASP A 102 -0.66 -4.02 -19.21
N LEU A 103 -0.27 -2.81 -18.82
CA LEU A 103 -0.75 -2.11 -17.62
C LEU A 103 -2.19 -1.59 -17.77
N THR A 104 -2.84 -1.81 -18.92
CA THR A 104 -4.18 -1.26 -19.18
C THR A 104 -5.34 -2.15 -18.72
N GLU A 105 -5.16 -3.47 -18.59
CA GLU A 105 -6.29 -4.38 -18.29
C GLU A 105 -6.46 -4.79 -16.80
N THR A 106 -5.48 -4.56 -15.92
CA THR A 106 -5.56 -5.05 -14.52
C THR A 106 -6.18 -4.07 -13.51
N LEU A 107 -6.83 -2.99 -13.96
CA LEU A 107 -7.61 -2.11 -13.08
C LEU A 107 -9.00 -2.67 -12.75
N SER A 108 -9.35 -3.86 -13.23
CA SER A 108 -10.66 -4.47 -13.05
C SER A 108 -10.59 -5.82 -12.31
N THR A 109 -11.47 -5.96 -11.33
CA THR A 109 -11.86 -7.17 -10.60
C THR A 109 -10.98 -7.62 -9.42
N GLY A 110 -11.62 -7.67 -8.25
CA GLY A 110 -11.09 -8.32 -7.06
C GLY A 110 -11.07 -9.84 -7.21
N SER A 111 -10.13 -10.46 -6.50
CA SER A 111 -9.94 -11.92 -6.36
C SER A 111 -11.24 -12.72 -6.43
N LYS A 112 -11.44 -13.41 -7.54
CA LYS A 112 -12.29 -14.60 -7.57
C LYS A 112 -11.44 -15.78 -7.08
N ARG A 113 -11.84 -16.40 -5.98
CA ARG A 113 -11.43 -17.76 -5.63
C ARG A 113 -11.91 -18.69 -6.74
N ALA A 114 -11.01 -19.20 -7.58
CA ALA A 114 -11.32 -20.31 -8.47
C ALA A 114 -11.22 -21.61 -7.65
N ARG A 115 -12.35 -22.29 -7.44
CA ARG A 115 -12.34 -23.68 -6.98
C ARG A 115 -12.01 -24.57 -8.17
N LYS A 116 -11.09 -25.48 -7.89
CA LYS A 116 -10.55 -26.53 -8.75
C LYS A 116 -11.65 -27.55 -9.04
N ASP A 117 -11.98 -27.77 -10.30
CA ASP A 117 -12.65 -28.98 -10.77
C ASP A 117 -11.86 -29.51 -11.98
N LEU A 118 -11.43 -30.77 -11.83
CA LEU A 118 -10.79 -31.61 -12.83
C LEU A 118 -11.86 -32.18 -13.77
N ASN A 119 -11.66 -32.09 -15.08
CA ASN A 119 -11.73 -33.23 -16.01
C ASN A 119 -11.41 -32.81 -17.47
N GLU A 120 -10.36 -33.42 -18.00
CA GLU A 120 -10.27 -34.12 -19.30
C GLU A 120 -10.84 -33.48 -20.58
N LEU A 121 -9.95 -33.09 -21.53
CA LEU A 121 -9.61 -33.86 -22.75
C LEU A 121 -8.79 -33.02 -23.77
N SER A 122 -7.55 -33.49 -24.00
CA SER A 122 -6.82 -33.65 -25.27
C SER A 122 -7.07 -32.72 -26.48
N ASN A 123 -6.02 -32.04 -26.96
CA ASN A 123 -5.20 -32.49 -28.12
C ASN A 123 -4.31 -31.36 -28.70
N ALA A 124 -3.17 -31.79 -29.24
CA ALA A 124 -2.29 -31.14 -30.22
C ALA A 124 -1.45 -29.92 -29.74
N GLU A 125 -0.19 -29.71 -30.13
CA GLU A 125 0.80 -30.42 -30.94
C GLU A 125 2.17 -29.77 -30.62
N SER A 126 3.27 -30.53 -30.68
CA SER A 126 4.64 -30.05 -30.43
C SER A 126 5.35 -29.61 -31.70
N PRO A 127 6.29 -28.66 -31.61
CA PRO A 127 7.65 -28.89 -32.15
C PRO A 127 8.73 -28.32 -31.19
N SER A 128 9.75 -29.05 -30.72
CA SER A 128 10.87 -29.78 -31.33
C SER A 128 12.23 -29.12 -30.97
N LYS A 129 13.01 -29.87 -30.16
CA LYS A 129 14.48 -29.96 -30.05
C LYS A 129 15.32 -28.69 -29.84
N LEU A 130 15.98 -28.59 -28.66
CA LEU A 130 17.45 -28.47 -28.59
C LEU A 130 18.02 -28.77 -27.18
N GLN A 131 18.67 -29.95 -27.11
CA GLN A 131 19.83 -30.42 -26.33
C GLN A 131 19.96 -30.19 -24.80
N LYS A 132 19.92 -31.35 -24.10
CA LYS A 132 20.49 -31.63 -22.76
C LYS A 132 21.98 -31.32 -22.69
N ARG A 133 22.43 -30.73 -21.58
CA ARG A 133 23.73 -31.04 -20.95
C ARG A 133 23.62 -31.02 -19.43
N ASP A 134 24.40 -31.89 -18.83
CA ASP A 134 24.21 -32.52 -17.53
C ASP A 134 24.56 -31.68 -16.30
N THR A 135 23.98 -32.12 -15.19
CA THR A 135 24.26 -31.80 -13.79
C THR A 135 25.73 -31.86 -13.41
N THR A 136 26.22 -30.83 -12.71
CA THR A 136 27.14 -31.01 -11.59
C THR A 136 26.84 -29.96 -10.52
N SER A 137 26.69 -30.45 -9.29
CA SER A 137 26.71 -29.72 -8.04
C SER A 137 27.95 -28.83 -7.93
N ASP A 138 27.82 -27.62 -7.37
CA ASP A 138 28.78 -27.14 -6.37
C ASP A 138 28.28 -25.93 -5.57
N LEU A 139 28.66 -25.97 -4.30
CA LEU A 139 28.42 -24.99 -3.26
C LEU A 139 29.27 -23.72 -3.46
N ASN A 140 28.78 -22.63 -2.85
CA ASN A 140 29.50 -21.40 -2.48
C ASN A 140 29.89 -20.40 -3.58
N SER A 141 29.32 -19.19 -3.50
CA SER A 141 30.01 -18.01 -2.90
C SER A 141 29.46 -16.68 -3.45
N HIS A 142 29.31 -15.72 -2.56
CA HIS A 142 29.07 -14.32 -2.87
C HIS A 142 30.15 -13.77 -3.81
N LYS A 143 29.76 -13.33 -5.02
CA LYS A 143 30.43 -12.24 -5.76
C LYS A 143 29.40 -11.42 -6.51
N THR A 144 29.25 -10.18 -6.07
CA THR A 144 28.56 -9.09 -6.77
C THR A 144 29.31 -8.81 -8.08
N GLN A 145 28.68 -9.10 -9.21
CA GLN A 145 29.11 -8.65 -10.54
C GLN A 145 28.28 -7.42 -10.92
N PRO A 146 28.88 -6.28 -11.31
CA PRO A 146 28.15 -5.12 -11.79
C PRO A 146 27.99 -5.22 -13.31
N GLY A 147 26.76 -5.46 -13.79
CA GLY A 147 26.48 -5.42 -15.22
C GLY A 147 25.48 -6.46 -15.71
N SER A 148 24.22 -6.30 -15.36
CA SER A 148 23.08 -6.74 -16.17
C SER A 148 21.83 -6.04 -15.63
N ASN A 149 20.84 -5.79 -16.48
CA ASN A 149 19.52 -5.31 -16.11
C ASN A 149 18.89 -6.27 -15.09
N GLN A 150 19.23 -6.13 -13.80
CA GLN A 150 18.48 -6.76 -12.73
C GLN A 150 17.14 -6.05 -12.70
N ILE A 151 16.14 -6.68 -13.30
CA ILE A 151 14.75 -6.53 -12.86
C ILE A 151 14.81 -6.60 -11.34
N LEU A 152 14.49 -5.50 -10.66
CA LEU A 152 14.40 -5.45 -9.20
C LEU A 152 13.45 -6.58 -8.77
N GLY A 153 14.02 -7.73 -8.39
CA GLY A 153 13.24 -8.93 -8.12
C GLY A 153 12.34 -8.70 -6.93
N PHE A 154 11.03 -8.60 -7.16
CA PHE A 154 10.07 -8.50 -6.07
C PHE A 154 10.12 -9.77 -5.23
N ARG A 155 10.21 -9.61 -3.91
CA ARG A 155 10.11 -10.75 -2.99
C ARG A 155 8.68 -10.92 -2.52
N ARG A 156 8.20 -12.16 -2.47
CA ARG A 156 6.85 -12.43 -1.98
C ARG A 156 6.87 -12.61 -0.46
N GLY A 157 6.13 -11.76 0.23
CA GLY A 157 5.75 -11.98 1.60
C GLY A 157 6.93 -12.04 2.57
N ARG A 158 7.08 -13.21 3.20
CA ARG A 158 8.04 -13.53 4.27
C ARG A 158 9.20 -14.42 3.78
N ILE A 159 9.42 -14.46 2.48
CA ILE A 159 10.53 -15.20 1.87
C ILE A 159 11.79 -14.33 1.92
N ASP A 160 12.94 -14.96 2.16
CA ASP A 160 14.27 -14.34 2.23
C ASP A 160 14.34 -13.19 3.25
N TYR A 161 14.28 -13.57 4.53
CA TYR A 161 14.33 -12.62 5.64
C TYR A 161 15.67 -11.85 5.74
N ASP A 162 16.72 -12.41 5.19
CA ASP A 162 18.04 -11.82 5.08
C ASP A 162 18.12 -10.71 4.01
N SER A 163 17.22 -10.71 3.02
CA SER A 163 17.26 -9.79 1.89
C SER A 163 16.71 -8.39 2.24
N VAL A 164 17.51 -7.53 2.85
CA VAL A 164 17.09 -6.16 3.21
C VAL A 164 17.06 -5.19 2.02
N GLY A 165 16.27 -4.12 2.11
CA GLY A 165 16.17 -3.07 1.09
C GLY A 165 15.34 -3.45 -0.14
N VAL A 166 14.81 -4.68 -0.21
CA VAL A 166 14.08 -5.19 -1.37
C VAL A 166 12.56 -4.94 -1.27
N LEU A 167 11.94 -4.65 -2.42
CA LEU A 167 10.50 -4.48 -2.57
C LEU A 167 9.75 -5.81 -2.36
N ARG A 168 8.64 -5.78 -1.61
CA ARG A 168 7.90 -6.98 -1.21
C ARG A 168 6.41 -6.93 -1.52
N THR A 169 5.87 -8.00 -2.07
CA THR A 169 4.42 -8.17 -2.29
C THR A 169 3.76 -8.94 -1.14
N LYS A 170 2.46 -8.71 -0.94
CA LYS A 170 1.58 -9.50 -0.08
C LYS A 170 0.97 -10.65 -0.88
N PRO A 171 0.45 -11.70 -0.22
CA PRO A 171 0.43 -11.98 1.21
C PRO A 171 1.72 -12.62 1.72
N GLY A 172 1.93 -12.52 3.04
CA GLY A 172 3.07 -13.13 3.74
C GLY A 172 3.02 -14.66 3.82
N ARG A 173 1.83 -15.25 3.64
CA ARG A 173 1.65 -16.70 3.72
C ARG A 173 1.80 -17.35 2.35
N VAL A 174 2.48 -18.49 2.34
CA VAL A 174 2.79 -19.27 1.13
C VAL A 174 1.52 -19.89 0.53
N ASP A 175 0.58 -20.29 1.40
CA ASP A 175 -0.70 -20.94 1.08
C ASP A 175 -1.76 -20.02 0.45
N SER A 176 -1.52 -18.71 0.46
CA SER A 176 -2.47 -17.72 -0.01
C SER A 176 -2.24 -17.41 -1.48
N GLU A 177 -3.25 -16.90 -2.19
CA GLU A 177 -3.07 -16.46 -3.59
C GLU A 177 -2.09 -15.28 -3.68
N PRO A 178 -1.18 -15.25 -4.66
CA PRO A 178 -0.32 -14.09 -4.91
C PRO A 178 -1.16 -12.83 -5.18
N THR A 179 -0.65 -11.67 -4.73
CA THR A 179 -1.26 -10.38 -5.08
C THR A 179 -0.19 -9.38 -5.49
N LEU A 180 -0.56 -8.39 -6.31
CA LEU A 180 0.30 -7.24 -6.64
C LEU A 180 0.34 -6.18 -5.52
N SER A 181 -0.26 -6.46 -4.36
CA SER A 181 -0.28 -5.50 -3.25
C SER A 181 1.09 -5.44 -2.58
N MET A 182 1.78 -4.31 -2.70
CA MET A 182 3.03 -4.07 -1.98
C MET A 182 2.86 -4.12 -0.45
N SER A 183 3.97 -4.37 0.24
CA SER A 183 4.07 -4.38 1.70
C SER A 183 3.74 -3.00 2.28
N CYS A 184 3.45 -2.95 3.59
CA CYS A 184 3.09 -1.68 4.24
C CYS A 184 4.30 -0.73 4.30
N SER A 185 5.50 -1.25 4.57
CA SER A 185 6.73 -0.46 4.56
C SER A 185 7.03 0.14 3.17
N ASP A 186 6.80 -0.61 2.08
CA ASP A 186 6.95 -0.09 0.71
C ASP A 186 5.95 1.03 0.37
N LYS A 187 4.71 0.91 0.87
CA LYS A 187 3.69 1.94 0.69
C LYS A 187 4.02 3.22 1.46
N ILE A 188 4.55 3.10 2.67
CA ILE A 188 4.96 4.25 3.48
C ILE A 188 6.22 4.90 2.90
N ALA A 189 7.19 4.10 2.44
CA ALA A 189 8.36 4.57 1.71
C ALA A 189 7.92 5.42 0.49
N ARG A 190 6.97 4.94 -0.31
CA ARG A 190 6.39 5.73 -1.41
C ARG A 190 5.78 7.07 -0.94
N TRP A 191 5.13 7.11 0.22
CA TRP A 191 4.55 8.34 0.77
C TRP A 191 5.62 9.37 1.17
N ASN A 192 6.84 8.94 1.48
CA ASN A 192 7.95 9.86 1.76
C ASN A 192 8.43 10.63 0.52
N ILE A 193 8.09 10.18 -0.68
CA ILE A 193 8.31 10.94 -1.92
C ILE A 193 7.05 11.70 -2.33
N LEU A 194 5.94 10.99 -2.46
CA LEU A 194 4.73 11.51 -3.13
C LEU A 194 3.70 12.14 -2.19
N GLY A 195 3.94 12.06 -0.87
CA GLY A 195 2.95 12.36 0.15
C GLY A 195 1.95 11.22 0.40
N VAL A 196 1.19 11.35 1.49
CA VAL A 196 0.12 10.40 1.88
C VAL A 196 -1.15 10.58 1.06
N ASN A 197 -1.30 11.75 0.45
CA ASN A 197 -2.42 12.10 -0.41
C ASN A 197 -2.25 11.46 -1.81
N SER A 198 -3.36 11.18 -2.46
CA SER A 198 -3.38 10.55 -3.78
C SER A 198 -3.28 11.57 -4.91
N ALA A 199 -3.03 11.08 -6.13
CA ALA A 199 -3.08 11.86 -7.36
C ALA A 199 -4.42 12.61 -7.57
N VAL A 200 -5.55 12.11 -7.03
CA VAL A 200 -6.84 12.82 -7.11
C VAL A 200 -6.97 14.00 -6.13
N VAL A 201 -6.02 14.19 -5.21
CA VAL A 201 -6.00 15.29 -4.22
C VAL A 201 -4.91 16.32 -4.53
N ILE A 202 -3.76 15.87 -5.06
CA ILE A 202 -2.62 16.74 -5.41
C ILE A 202 -3.02 17.98 -6.24
N PRO A 203 -3.91 17.90 -7.24
CA PRO A 203 -4.29 19.08 -8.04
C PRO A 203 -4.87 20.25 -7.24
N PHE A 204 -5.37 19.98 -6.03
CA PHE A 204 -5.96 20.98 -5.14
C PHE A 204 -4.94 21.61 -4.18
N LEU A 205 -3.74 21.04 -4.03
CA LEU A 205 -2.75 21.42 -3.03
C LEU A 205 -1.47 21.99 -3.67
N LYS A 206 -0.78 22.90 -2.96
CA LYS A 206 0.54 23.39 -3.37
C LYS A 206 1.62 22.32 -3.28
N LYS A 207 1.58 21.55 -2.20
CA LYS A 207 2.60 20.57 -1.82
C LYS A 207 1.91 19.30 -1.31
N PRO A 208 2.53 18.12 -1.48
CA PRO A 208 2.04 16.90 -0.87
C PRO A 208 2.04 17.00 0.66
N ILE A 209 1.16 16.23 1.29
CA ILE A 209 1.09 16.09 2.75
C ILE A 209 1.96 14.91 3.15
N TYR A 210 2.84 15.09 4.13
CA TYR A 210 3.77 14.05 4.60
C TYR A 210 3.49 13.63 6.05
N LEU A 211 3.90 12.42 6.41
CA LEU A 211 3.91 11.97 7.80
C LEU A 211 5.18 12.48 8.48
N GLN A 212 5.01 13.26 9.55
CA GLN A 212 6.12 13.71 10.39
C GLN A 212 6.72 12.57 11.21
N SER A 213 5.88 11.65 11.70
CA SER A 213 6.37 10.48 12.43
C SER A 213 5.51 9.23 12.27
N ILE A 214 6.15 8.10 12.50
CA ILE A 214 5.50 6.82 12.77
C ILE A 214 5.86 6.37 14.19
N VAL A 215 4.84 6.03 14.97
CA VAL A 215 4.97 5.54 16.33
C VAL A 215 4.51 4.09 16.36
N THR A 216 5.38 3.20 16.83
CA THR A 216 5.06 1.77 16.93
C THR A 216 5.67 1.11 18.16
N ARG A 217 5.11 -0.02 18.60
CA ARG A 217 5.58 -0.72 19.79
C ARG A 217 6.15 -2.08 19.44
N GLU A 218 5.31 -2.97 18.92
CA GLU A 218 5.72 -4.34 18.62
C GLU A 218 6.65 -4.36 17.41
N LEU A 219 7.70 -5.20 17.49
CA LEU A 219 8.70 -5.35 16.45
C LEU A 219 9.38 -4.02 16.09
N PHE A 220 9.49 -3.11 17.05
CA PHE A 220 10.23 -1.87 16.87
C PHE A 220 11.72 -2.18 16.74
N ASP A 221 12.27 -1.80 15.59
CA ASP A 221 13.69 -1.82 15.28
C ASP A 221 13.98 -0.52 14.53
N ALA A 222 14.71 0.40 15.19
CA ALA A 222 14.95 1.73 14.68
C ALA A 222 15.72 1.69 13.35
N ASP A 223 16.74 0.85 13.26
CA ASP A 223 17.59 0.73 12.07
C ASP A 223 16.81 0.11 10.91
N ALA A 224 16.00 -0.91 11.18
CA ALA A 224 15.14 -1.50 10.17
C ALA A 224 14.07 -0.53 9.66
N LEU A 225 13.44 0.23 10.56
CA LEU A 225 12.45 1.25 10.19
C LEU A 225 13.08 2.39 9.38
N GLU A 226 14.23 2.92 9.81
CA GLU A 226 14.95 3.98 9.10
C GLU A 226 15.39 3.54 7.71
N ARG A 227 15.99 2.35 7.59
CA ARG A 227 16.36 1.77 6.29
C ARG A 227 15.14 1.59 5.40
N ALA A 228 14.07 0.98 5.91
CA ALA A 228 12.90 0.61 5.11
C ALA A 228 12.05 1.80 4.70
N LEU A 229 11.96 2.85 5.52
CA LEU A 229 11.08 3.98 5.24
C LEU A 229 11.81 5.13 4.55
N PHE A 230 13.12 5.29 4.75
CA PHE A 230 13.87 6.42 4.21
C PHE A 230 15.19 6.02 3.55
N GLY A 231 16.05 5.27 4.24
CA GLY A 231 17.43 4.99 3.79
C GLY A 231 17.50 4.41 2.38
N ARG A 232 16.73 3.36 2.10
CA ARG A 232 16.72 2.72 0.77
C ARG A 232 16.26 3.64 -0.37
N ILE A 233 15.43 4.65 -0.07
CA ILE A 233 14.97 5.62 -1.06
C ILE A 233 16.08 6.63 -1.35
N GLN A 234 16.74 7.10 -0.29
CA GLN A 234 17.84 8.05 -0.39
C GLN A 234 18.98 7.48 -1.23
N ASP A 235 19.28 6.19 -1.08
CA ASP A 235 20.31 5.52 -1.85
C ASP A 235 19.95 5.44 -3.34
N CYS A 236 18.69 5.10 -3.68
CA CYS A 236 18.22 5.12 -5.07
C CYS A 236 18.35 6.51 -5.72
N LEU A 237 18.03 7.58 -5.00
CA LEU A 237 18.12 8.96 -5.52
C LEU A 237 19.56 9.43 -5.74
N ARG A 238 20.53 8.88 -4.99
CA ARG A 238 21.96 9.16 -5.21
C ARG A 238 22.48 8.45 -6.45
N THR A 239 21.98 7.25 -6.72
CA THR A 239 22.45 6.42 -7.84
C THR A 239 21.80 6.77 -9.18
N ASP A 240 20.59 7.32 -9.17
CA ASP A 240 19.83 7.64 -10.39
C ASP A 240 19.87 9.14 -10.71
N GLN A 241 20.75 9.52 -11.64
CA GLN A 241 20.89 10.91 -12.10
C GLN A 241 19.62 11.45 -12.77
N ALA A 242 18.74 10.60 -13.31
CA ALA A 242 17.50 11.04 -13.96
C ALA A 242 16.46 11.57 -12.95
N ILE A 243 16.52 11.13 -11.69
CA ILE A 243 15.63 11.56 -10.61
C ILE A 243 16.24 12.71 -9.80
N SER A 244 17.56 12.87 -9.85
CA SER A 244 18.33 13.92 -9.14
C SER A 244 17.94 15.35 -9.56
N GLY A 245 17.36 15.54 -10.75
CA GLY A 245 16.80 16.81 -11.21
C GLY A 245 15.35 17.10 -10.76
N SER A 246 14.71 16.18 -10.04
CA SER A 246 13.34 16.36 -9.57
C SER A 246 13.29 17.16 -8.25
N THR A 247 12.29 18.02 -8.10
CA THR A 247 12.07 18.85 -6.90
C THR A 247 11.64 18.06 -5.66
N ASN A 248 11.46 16.74 -5.77
CA ASN A 248 10.92 15.90 -4.70
C ASN A 248 12.06 15.26 -3.90
N SER A 249 12.63 16.03 -2.97
CA SER A 249 13.50 15.48 -1.93
C SER A 249 12.72 14.53 -1.03
N PRO A 250 13.29 13.38 -0.62
CA PRO A 250 12.60 12.45 0.25
C PRO A 250 12.32 13.09 1.61
N HIS A 251 11.07 12.99 2.06
CA HIS A 251 10.67 13.41 3.39
C HIS A 251 11.15 12.39 4.43
N ARG A 252 11.91 12.85 5.43
CA ARG A 252 12.42 12.00 6.50
C ARG A 252 11.39 11.88 7.63
N ILE A 253 10.67 10.76 7.65
CA ILE A 253 9.74 10.42 8.75
C ILE A 253 10.52 10.08 10.03
N SER A 254 10.12 10.64 11.17
CA SER A 254 10.67 10.27 12.47
C SER A 254 10.09 8.93 12.94
N VAL A 255 10.94 7.96 13.25
CA VAL A 255 10.52 6.66 13.82
C VAL A 255 10.58 6.72 15.34
N ARG A 256 9.54 6.27 16.05
CA ARG A 256 9.46 6.34 17.51
C ARG A 256 8.88 5.07 18.11
N LYS A 257 9.46 4.63 19.22
CA LYS A 257 8.91 3.54 20.03
C LYS A 257 7.81 4.09 20.96
N SER A 258 6.69 3.37 21.08
CA SER A 258 5.66 3.67 22.08
C SER A 258 5.93 2.92 23.38
N GLU A 259 6.01 3.66 24.49
CA GLU A 259 6.06 3.09 25.84
C GLU A 259 4.69 2.57 26.32
N ILE A 260 3.62 2.97 25.65
CA ILE A 260 2.25 2.52 25.94
C ILE A 260 1.94 1.28 25.11
N ALA A 261 1.53 0.21 25.79
CA ALA A 261 0.96 -0.98 25.16
C ALA A 261 -0.44 -0.68 24.60
N PHE A 262 -0.70 -1.06 23.36
CA PHE A 262 -2.03 -0.88 22.78
C PHE A 262 -2.94 -2.01 23.26
N GLN A 263 -4.12 -1.66 23.80
CA GLN A 263 -5.06 -2.58 24.43
C GLN A 263 -5.44 -3.82 23.57
N PHE A 264 -5.45 -3.65 22.25
CA PHE A 264 -5.80 -4.69 21.27
C PHE A 264 -4.60 -5.13 20.42
N SER A 265 -3.38 -4.87 20.89
CA SER A 265 -2.14 -5.34 20.29
C SER A 265 -2.03 -6.87 20.40
N LYS A 266 -1.18 -7.50 19.57
CA LYS A 266 -0.96 -8.94 19.66
C LYS A 266 -0.30 -9.29 20.99
N GLU A 267 0.65 -8.47 21.45
CA GLU A 267 1.30 -8.58 22.77
C GLU A 267 0.25 -8.63 23.89
N THR A 268 -0.56 -7.57 24.03
CA THR A 268 -1.55 -7.43 25.11
C THR A 268 -2.68 -8.47 25.04
N VAL A 269 -3.08 -8.90 23.84
CA VAL A 269 -4.08 -9.96 23.70
C VAL A 269 -3.48 -11.32 24.08
N SER A 270 -2.21 -11.58 23.74
CA SER A 270 -1.54 -12.84 24.11
C SER A 270 -1.40 -12.97 25.63
N GLU A 271 -0.94 -11.92 26.31
CA GLU A 271 -0.82 -11.88 27.78
C GLU A 271 -2.17 -12.14 28.46
N ARG A 272 -3.25 -11.54 27.95
CA ARG A 272 -4.60 -11.76 28.48
C ARG A 272 -5.09 -13.18 28.26
N SER A 273 -4.86 -13.74 27.05
CA SER A 273 -5.19 -15.13 26.76
C SER A 273 -4.49 -16.09 27.73
N GLU A 274 -3.22 -15.85 28.06
CA GLU A 274 -2.48 -16.65 29.04
C GLU A 274 -3.10 -16.57 30.44
N GLN A 275 -3.43 -15.36 30.91
CA GLN A 275 -4.11 -15.14 32.20
C GLN A 275 -5.47 -15.84 32.28
N GLU A 276 -6.22 -15.83 31.16
CA GLU A 276 -7.52 -16.48 31.02
C GLU A 276 -7.40 -17.99 30.70
N ARG A 277 -6.18 -18.54 30.63
CA ARG A 277 -5.88 -19.93 30.25
C ARG A 277 -6.46 -20.35 28.89
N ILE A 278 -6.56 -19.40 27.96
CA ILE A 278 -6.92 -19.64 26.57
C ILE A 278 -5.67 -20.16 25.84
N THR A 279 -5.75 -21.39 25.35
CA THR A 279 -4.64 -22.07 24.67
C THR A 279 -4.52 -21.75 23.19
N SER A 280 -5.57 -21.16 22.59
CA SER A 280 -5.55 -20.77 21.19
C SER A 280 -4.79 -19.45 20.99
N PRO A 281 -3.89 -19.37 19.99
CA PRO A 281 -3.17 -18.14 19.72
C PRO A 281 -4.11 -17.06 19.18
N PRO A 282 -3.84 -15.77 19.46
CA PRO A 282 -4.64 -14.69 18.90
C PRO A 282 -4.57 -14.68 17.37
N VAL A 283 -5.75 -14.63 16.75
CA VAL A 283 -5.89 -14.63 15.28
C VAL A 283 -6.31 -13.24 14.81
N ALA A 284 -5.68 -12.78 13.73
CA ALA A 284 -6.07 -11.51 13.10
C ALA A 284 -7.50 -11.60 12.55
N SER A 285 -8.28 -10.54 12.76
CA SER A 285 -9.63 -10.44 12.22
C SER A 285 -9.63 -10.47 10.69
N ALA A 286 -10.60 -11.18 10.10
CA ALA A 286 -10.85 -11.17 8.66
C ALA A 286 -11.54 -9.86 8.19
N SER A 287 -11.99 -9.04 9.13
CA SER A 287 -12.63 -7.74 8.89
C SER A 287 -11.66 -6.60 9.15
N SER A 288 -11.92 -5.45 8.55
CA SER A 288 -11.22 -4.20 8.85
C SER A 288 -12.20 -3.10 9.21
N LEU A 289 -11.78 -2.15 10.05
CA LEU A 289 -12.58 -1.02 10.49
C LEU A 289 -12.07 0.26 9.85
N SER A 290 -12.98 1.10 9.36
CA SER A 290 -12.70 2.45 8.88
C SER A 290 -13.54 3.44 9.68
N TRP A 291 -12.86 4.28 10.45
CA TRP A 291 -13.46 5.26 11.35
C TRP A 291 -12.75 6.60 11.21
N ILE A 292 -13.49 7.70 11.33
CA ILE A 292 -12.97 9.06 11.25
C ILE A 292 -13.52 9.81 12.46
N ALA A 293 -12.65 10.41 13.26
CA ALA A 293 -13.04 11.07 14.52
C ALA A 293 -14.03 12.23 14.33
N SER A 294 -13.92 12.97 13.24
CA SER A 294 -14.85 14.05 12.89
C SER A 294 -16.20 13.54 12.36
N GLU A 295 -16.31 12.24 12.03
CA GLU A 295 -17.50 11.62 11.45
C GLU A 295 -17.79 10.25 12.11
N PRO A 296 -17.98 10.21 13.45
CA PRO A 296 -18.09 8.96 14.18
C PRO A 296 -19.31 8.12 13.76
N GLN A 297 -20.34 8.79 13.26
CA GLN A 297 -21.59 8.18 12.79
C GLN A 297 -21.40 7.33 11.53
N ILE A 298 -20.29 7.52 10.81
CA ILE A 298 -20.02 6.90 9.50
C ILE A 298 -18.94 5.83 9.66
N THR A 299 -19.11 4.92 10.62
CA THR A 299 -18.18 3.80 10.81
C THR A 299 -18.43 2.72 9.76
N GLU A 300 -17.39 2.30 9.04
CA GLU A 300 -17.48 1.18 8.08
C GLU A 300 -16.74 -0.05 8.62
N VAL A 301 -17.46 -1.16 8.77
CA VAL A 301 -16.86 -2.49 8.90
C VAL A 301 -16.74 -3.08 7.50
N LEU A 302 -15.54 -3.49 7.11
CA LEU A 302 -15.24 -3.99 5.78
C LEU A 302 -14.81 -5.45 5.81
N VAL A 303 -15.41 -6.26 4.95
CA VAL A 303 -15.08 -7.67 4.72
C VAL A 303 -14.79 -7.83 3.23
N ASN A 304 -13.62 -8.39 2.88
CA ASN A 304 -13.19 -8.55 1.49
C ASN A 304 -13.29 -7.25 0.66
N GLY A 305 -12.99 -6.10 1.28
CA GLY A 305 -13.00 -4.78 0.63
C GLY A 305 -14.39 -4.16 0.42
N CYS A 306 -15.47 -4.82 0.86
CA CYS A 306 -16.84 -4.30 0.80
C CYS A 306 -17.39 -4.08 2.22
N LYS A 307 -18.40 -3.22 2.36
CA LYS A 307 -19.13 -3.05 3.63
C LYS A 307 -19.72 -4.39 4.09
N ALA A 308 -19.62 -4.66 5.39
CA ALA A 308 -20.16 -5.87 6.00
C ALA A 308 -21.65 -6.04 5.62
N GLY A 309 -22.05 -7.28 5.32
CA GLY A 309 -23.37 -7.60 4.76
C GLY A 309 -23.45 -7.54 3.23
N ALA A 310 -22.39 -7.14 2.53
CA ALA A 310 -22.31 -7.27 1.07
C ALA A 310 -22.36 -8.74 0.64
N SER A 311 -23.17 -9.04 -0.38
CA SER A 311 -23.23 -10.40 -0.95
C SER A 311 -21.97 -10.71 -1.74
N ALA A 312 -21.29 -11.81 -1.40
CA ALA A 312 -20.13 -12.29 -2.16
C ALA A 312 -20.50 -12.88 -3.53
N LYS A 313 -21.79 -13.22 -3.76
CA LYS A 313 -22.27 -13.87 -5.00
C LYS A 313 -22.76 -12.87 -6.04
N LYS A 314 -23.17 -11.68 -5.62
CA LYS A 314 -23.74 -10.65 -6.50
C LYS A 314 -22.65 -9.65 -6.89
N GLN A 315 -22.84 -9.00 -8.03
CA GLN A 315 -22.00 -7.86 -8.42
C GLN A 315 -22.07 -6.77 -7.33
N ILE A 316 -20.93 -6.12 -7.07
CA ILE A 316 -20.78 -5.10 -6.02
C ILE A 316 -21.70 -3.92 -6.32
N GLN A 317 -22.68 -3.72 -5.44
CA GLN A 317 -23.65 -2.64 -5.51
C GLN A 317 -23.06 -1.33 -4.98
N PRO A 318 -23.51 -0.15 -5.43
CA PRO A 318 -23.03 1.14 -4.91
C PRO A 318 -23.08 1.23 -3.38
N LYS A 319 -24.18 0.79 -2.76
CA LYS A 319 -24.36 0.79 -1.30
C LYS A 319 -23.39 -0.11 -0.53
N SER A 320 -22.83 -1.15 -1.16
CA SER A 320 -21.88 -2.07 -0.53
C SER A 320 -20.42 -1.63 -0.67
N ARG A 321 -20.13 -0.57 -1.42
CA ARG A 321 -18.78 -0.05 -1.60
C ARG A 321 -18.34 0.72 -0.35
N SER A 322 -17.08 0.56 0.03
CA SER A 322 -16.44 1.43 1.02
C SER A 322 -16.33 2.86 0.46
N ARG A 323 -16.46 3.89 1.30
CA ARG A 323 -16.09 5.28 0.93
C ARG A 323 -14.65 5.40 0.43
N LEU A 324 -13.77 4.49 0.86
CA LEU A 324 -12.35 4.49 0.51
C LEU A 324 -12.06 3.78 -0.82
N CYS A 325 -13.06 3.18 -1.47
CA CYS A 325 -12.82 2.55 -2.76
C CYS A 325 -12.52 3.60 -3.85
N LYS A 326 -11.79 3.19 -4.89
CA LYS A 326 -11.31 4.09 -5.96
C LYS A 326 -12.44 4.92 -6.59
N ILE A 327 -13.56 4.28 -6.93
CA ILE A 327 -14.69 4.94 -7.59
C ILE A 327 -15.34 6.01 -6.71
N ASN A 328 -15.53 5.74 -5.42
CA ASN A 328 -16.13 6.70 -4.50
C ASN A 328 -15.18 7.89 -4.25
N MET A 329 -13.87 7.65 -4.05
CA MET A 329 -12.90 8.74 -3.92
C MET A 329 -12.80 9.59 -5.20
N PHE A 330 -12.85 8.95 -6.38
CA PHE A 330 -12.86 9.68 -7.65
C PHE A 330 -14.11 10.54 -7.79
N GLN A 331 -15.29 9.99 -7.51
CA GLN A 331 -16.56 10.74 -7.51
C GLN A 331 -16.52 11.93 -6.54
N SER A 332 -15.98 11.76 -5.33
CA SER A 332 -15.77 12.87 -4.39
C SER A 332 -14.83 13.94 -4.96
N SER A 333 -13.75 13.56 -5.65
CA SER A 333 -12.85 14.53 -6.29
C SER A 333 -13.52 15.29 -7.44
N VAL A 334 -14.35 14.62 -8.24
CA VAL A 334 -15.12 15.25 -9.32
C VAL A 334 -16.17 16.20 -8.75
N ALA A 335 -16.83 15.83 -7.66
CA ALA A 335 -17.79 16.71 -6.97
C ALA A 335 -17.10 17.98 -6.45
N LEU A 336 -15.91 17.85 -5.84
CA LEU A 336 -15.12 19.00 -5.41
C LEU A 336 -14.71 19.90 -6.59
N TRP A 337 -14.24 19.30 -7.70
CA TRP A 337 -13.93 20.04 -8.93
C TRP A 337 -15.10 20.87 -9.46
N LYS A 338 -16.32 20.29 -9.48
CA LYS A 338 -17.52 20.98 -9.94
C LYS A 338 -17.93 22.15 -9.03
N LEU A 339 -17.57 22.10 -7.74
CA LEU A 339 -17.84 23.17 -6.78
C LEU A 339 -16.93 24.40 -6.98
N ILE A 340 -15.70 24.18 -7.43
CA ILE A 340 -14.64 25.23 -7.48
C ILE A 340 -14.26 25.65 -8.90
N THR A 341 -14.78 25.01 -9.93
CA THR A 341 -14.44 25.34 -11.32
C THR A 341 -15.64 25.08 -12.23
N PRO A 342 -16.13 26.11 -12.97
CA PRO A 342 -17.22 25.95 -13.93
C PRO A 342 -16.91 24.95 -15.06
N ASN A 343 -15.64 24.91 -15.50
CA ASN A 343 -15.11 23.97 -16.50
C ASN A 343 -13.90 23.22 -15.91
N PRO A 344 -14.11 22.13 -15.16
CA PRO A 344 -13.00 21.39 -14.59
C PRO A 344 -12.14 20.78 -15.72
N PRO A 345 -10.82 20.69 -15.55
CA PRO A 345 -9.89 20.21 -16.58
C PRO A 345 -10.15 18.75 -17.02
N LEU A 346 -11.01 18.03 -16.30
CA LEU A 346 -11.42 16.65 -16.60
C LEU A 346 -12.58 16.56 -17.61
N VAL A 347 -13.15 17.70 -18.03
CA VAL A 347 -14.27 17.77 -18.97
C VAL A 347 -13.81 18.54 -20.20
N GLU A 348 -12.82 18.04 -20.90
CA GLU A 348 -12.83 18.22 -22.36
C GLU A 348 -13.92 17.28 -22.87
N THR A 349 -15.13 17.81 -23.02
CA THR A 349 -16.10 17.18 -23.91
C THR A 349 -15.40 17.09 -25.25
N SER A 350 -15.09 15.86 -25.67
CA SER A 350 -14.62 15.54 -27.00
C SER A 350 -15.56 16.21 -28.01
N LYS A 351 -15.19 17.42 -28.45
CA LYS A 351 -15.81 18.06 -29.58
C LYS A 351 -15.49 17.16 -30.75
N GLN A 352 -16.51 16.43 -31.19
CA GLN A 352 -16.71 15.94 -32.55
C GLN A 352 -15.42 15.54 -33.27
N TYR A 353 -15.06 14.25 -33.18
CA TYR A 353 -14.53 13.59 -34.38
C TYR A 353 -15.71 13.49 -35.37
N GLN A 354 -15.95 14.57 -36.09
CA GLN A 354 -16.62 14.56 -37.38
C GLN A 354 -15.58 14.95 -38.42
N SER A 355 -15.06 13.94 -39.10
CA SER A 355 -14.68 13.98 -40.51
C SER A 355 -14.58 12.54 -41.01
#